data_AF-A0A947ULR6-F1
#
_entry.id   AF-A0A947ULR6-F1
#
_cell.length_a   1.000
_cell.length_b   1.000
_cell.length_c   1.000
_cell.angle_alpha   90.00
_cell.angle_beta   90.00
_cell.angle_gamma   90.00
#
_symmetry.space_group_name_H-M   'P 1'
#
loop_
_entity.id
_entity.type
_entity.pdbx_description
1 polymer ?
#
loop_
_entity_poly.entity_id
_entity_poly.type
_entity_poly.pdbx_seq_one_letter_code
_entity_poly.pdbx_strand_id
1 'polypeptide(L)'
;MEAVLQVDQHAFFHEGTIRICGSLDIHESLAKCYDFLKQYMPVQGIGINIHEPEMDCVRIIASYGELMDQVKEDQLITLSAEGLAYVRRLTENLDQVERCMLVHKVEENPIATDMKNKIGLDL
;
A
#
# COMPACT_ATOMS: atom_id res chain seq x y z
N MET A 1 24.73 -19.65 4.23
CA MET A 1 23.65 -20.58 3.86
C MET A 1 22.38 -19.95 4.41
N GLU A 2 21.72 -19.09 3.63
CA GLU A 2 20.46 -18.49 4.05
C GLU A 2 19.42 -19.60 4.14
N ALA A 3 18.85 -19.78 5.32
CA ALA A 3 17.68 -20.63 5.48
C ALA A 3 16.53 -19.94 4.75
N VAL A 4 16.12 -20.50 3.60
CA VAL A 4 14.85 -20.15 2.99
C VAL A 4 13.80 -20.59 4.00
N LEU A 5 13.20 -19.64 4.72
CA LEU A 5 12.04 -19.89 5.57
C LEU A 5 10.96 -20.51 4.68
N GLN A 6 10.70 -21.80 4.86
CA GLN A 6 9.60 -22.46 4.20
C GLN A 6 8.31 -21.97 4.84
N VAL A 7 7.74 -20.90 4.27
CA VAL A 7 6.48 -20.32 4.73
C VAL A 7 5.34 -21.28 4.38
N ASP A 8 4.56 -21.69 5.36
CA ASP A 8 3.26 -22.31 5.11
C ASP A 8 2.35 -21.25 4.50
N GLN A 9 2.14 -21.35 3.19
CA GLN A 9 1.34 -20.38 2.44
C GLN A 9 -0.10 -20.32 2.93
N HIS A 10 -0.71 -21.45 3.28
CA HIS A 10 -2.08 -21.47 3.76
C HIS A 10 -2.18 -20.73 5.08
N ALA A 11 -1.29 -21.05 6.04
CA ALA A 11 -1.25 -20.36 7.32
C ALA A 11 -0.97 -18.86 7.13
N PHE A 12 -0.02 -18.48 6.27
CA PHE A 12 0.34 -17.09 6.00
C PHE A 12 -0.86 -16.27 5.50
N PHE A 13 -1.54 -16.73 4.45
CA PHE A 13 -2.67 -15.99 3.89
C PHE A 13 -3.89 -16.01 4.80
N HIS A 14 -4.13 -17.12 5.52
CA HIS A 14 -5.23 -17.21 6.49
C HIS A 14 -5.04 -16.22 7.65
N GLU A 15 -3.88 -16.25 8.29
CA GLU A 15 -3.54 -15.40 9.42
C GLU A 15 -3.43 -13.92 9.02
N GLY A 16 -2.91 -13.63 7.83
CA GLY A 16 -2.90 -12.28 7.27
C GLY A 16 -4.32 -11.74 7.04
N THR A 17 -5.20 -12.57 6.47
CA THR A 17 -6.62 -12.20 6.25
C THR A 17 -7.34 -11.91 7.56
N ILE A 18 -7.16 -12.76 8.58
CA ILE A 18 -7.78 -12.54 9.90
C ILE A 18 -7.32 -11.23 10.52
N ARG A 19 -6.04 -10.86 10.38
CA ARG A 19 -5.52 -9.62 10.98
C ARG A 19 -6.02 -8.37 10.27
N ILE A 20 -6.02 -8.36 8.94
CA ILE A 20 -6.46 -7.19 8.18
C ILE A 20 -7.98 -7.00 8.19
N CYS A 21 -8.77 -8.08 8.30
CA CYS A 21 -10.23 -8.02 8.34
C CYS A 21 -10.84 -8.18 9.75
N GLY A 22 -10.02 -8.34 10.79
CA GLY A 22 -10.46 -8.75 12.12
C GLY A 22 -10.96 -7.64 13.03
N SER A 23 -10.81 -6.37 12.64
CA SER A 23 -11.34 -5.21 13.38
C SER A 23 -12.11 -4.28 12.46
N LEU A 24 -13.13 -3.61 13.02
CA LEU A 24 -13.82 -2.48 12.38
C LEU A 24 -13.02 -1.18 12.50
N ASP A 25 -12.02 -1.15 13.38
CA ASP A 25 -11.04 -0.08 13.44
C ASP A 25 -9.91 -0.39 12.45
N ILE A 26 -9.83 0.41 11.39
CA ILE A 26 -8.88 0.19 10.29
C ILE A 26 -7.43 0.32 10.75
N HIS A 27 -7.15 1.16 11.74
CA HIS A 27 -5.81 1.35 12.29
C HIS A 27 -5.37 0.16 13.12
N GLU A 28 -6.29 -0.36 13.94
CA GLU A 28 -6.05 -1.58 14.70
C GLU A 28 -5.79 -2.77 13.78
N SER A 29 -6.58 -2.92 12.71
CA SER A 29 -6.39 -3.95 11.69
C SER A 29 -5.03 -3.81 10.96
N LEU A 30 -4.64 -2.59 10.57
CA LEU A 30 -3.35 -2.33 9.91
C LEU A 30 -2.17 -2.61 10.84
N ALA A 31 -2.22 -2.16 12.09
CA ALA A 31 -1.16 -2.39 13.07
C ALA A 31 -0.92 -3.89 13.29
N LYS A 32 -2.00 -4.66 13.52
CA LYS A 32 -1.92 -6.12 13.67
C LYS A 32 -1.37 -6.80 12.41
N CYS A 33 -1.80 -6.35 11.23
CA CYS A 33 -1.32 -6.90 9.96
C CYS A 33 0.17 -6.57 9.74
N TYR A 34 0.59 -5.34 10.03
CA TYR A 34 1.98 -4.90 9.94
C TYR A 34 2.91 -5.74 10.85
N ASP A 35 2.54 -5.92 12.12
CA ASP A 35 3.32 -6.70 13.09
C ASP A 35 3.46 -8.17 12.66
N PHE A 36 2.46 -8.71 11.96
CA PHE A 36 2.52 -10.05 11.38
C PHE A 36 3.44 -10.09 10.15
N LEU A 37 3.28 -9.16 9.21
CA LEU A 37 4.12 -9.11 8.00
C LEU A 37 5.61 -8.93 8.33
N LYS A 38 5.95 -8.17 9.37
CA LYS A 38 7.34 -8.02 9.87
C LYS A 38 8.02 -9.34 10.24
N GLN A 39 7.27 -10.39 10.55
CA GLN A 39 7.81 -11.71 10.88
C GLN A 39 8.30 -12.46 9.63
N TYR A 40 7.85 -12.06 8.43
CA TYR A 40 8.13 -12.74 7.17
C TYR A 40 8.97 -11.89 6.20
N MET A 41 8.88 -10.56 6.28
CA MET A 41 9.58 -9.65 5.38
C MET A 41 9.89 -8.30 6.06
N PRO A 42 10.93 -7.57 5.60
CA PRO A 42 11.34 -6.30 6.21
C PRO A 42 10.41 -5.15 5.80
N VAL A 43 9.14 -5.19 6.21
CA VAL A 43 8.20 -4.06 5.97
C VAL A 43 8.54 -2.86 6.86
N GLN A 44 8.57 -1.67 6.25
CA GLN A 44 8.77 -0.40 6.94
C GLN A 44 7.49 0.44 7.05
N GLY A 45 6.46 0.06 6.29
CA GLY A 45 5.13 0.65 6.39
C GLY A 45 4.09 -0.16 5.61
N ILE A 46 2.84 0.05 5.96
CA ILE A 46 1.65 -0.44 5.23
C ILE A 46 0.65 0.71 5.14
N GLY A 47 -0.09 0.79 4.04
CA GLY A 47 -1.13 1.81 3.87
C GLY A 47 -2.28 1.32 3.00
N ILE A 48 -3.47 1.86 3.26
CA ILE A 48 -4.65 1.69 2.42
C ILE A 48 -4.98 3.03 1.80
N ASN A 49 -5.13 3.01 0.48
CA ASN A 49 -5.38 4.18 -0.33
C ASN A 49 -6.62 3.95 -1.19
N ILE A 50 -7.40 5.01 -1.40
CA ILE A 50 -8.56 5.00 -2.30
C ILE A 50 -8.33 6.03 -3.39
N HIS A 51 -8.57 5.65 -4.64
CA HIS A 51 -8.62 6.60 -5.75
C HIS A 51 -9.96 7.33 -5.75
N GLU A 52 -9.94 8.66 -5.87
CA GLU A 52 -11.09 9.57 -5.87
C GLU A 52 -11.21 10.24 -7.26
N PRO A 53 -11.96 9.65 -8.20
CA PRO A 53 -11.97 10.10 -9.59
C PRO A 53 -12.49 11.52 -9.79
N GLU A 54 -13.40 11.99 -8.91
CA GLU A 54 -13.99 13.33 -9.01
C GLU A 54 -13.02 14.44 -8.59
N MET A 55 -11.99 14.10 -7.81
CA MET A 55 -11.00 15.04 -7.30
C MET A 55 -9.61 14.82 -7.92
N ASP A 56 -9.49 13.88 -8.86
CA ASP A 56 -8.24 13.50 -9.51
C ASP A 56 -7.11 13.25 -8.47
N CYS A 57 -7.44 12.55 -7.39
CA CYS A 57 -6.51 12.32 -6.27
C CYS A 57 -6.57 10.90 -5.72
N VAL A 58 -5.54 10.54 -4.95
CA VAL A 58 -5.54 9.37 -4.06
C VAL A 58 -5.68 9.86 -2.63
N ARG A 59 -6.62 9.28 -1.88
CA ARG A 59 -6.82 9.52 -0.46
C ARG A 59 -6.15 8.40 0.34
N ILE A 60 -5.35 8.78 1.34
CA ILE A 60 -4.78 7.85 2.30
C ILE A 60 -5.81 7.64 3.42
N ILE A 61 -6.36 6.44 3.53
CA ILE A 61 -7.40 6.11 4.51
C ILE A 61 -6.80 5.68 5.84
N ALA A 62 -5.72 4.91 5.77
CA ALA A 62 -5.01 4.44 6.94
C ALA A 62 -3.57 4.11 6.55
N SER A 63 -2.65 4.30 7.47
CA SER A 63 -1.26 3.90 7.32
C SER A 63 -0.64 3.57 8.67
N TYR A 64 0.31 2.66 8.68
CA TYR A 64 1.02 2.25 9.89
C TYR A 64 2.46 1.87 9.58
N GLY A 65 3.38 2.16 10.51
CA GLY A 65 4.79 1.79 10.44
C GLY A 65 5.73 2.99 10.34
N GLU A 66 7.02 2.71 10.56
CA GLU A 66 8.09 3.71 10.74
C GLU A 66 8.19 4.74 9.60
N LEU A 67 7.99 4.30 8.35
CA LEU A 67 8.03 5.21 7.19
C LEU A 67 6.75 6.05 7.03
N MET A 68 5.67 5.66 7.70
CA MET A 68 4.34 6.24 7.57
C MET A 68 3.98 7.18 8.73
N ASP A 69 4.83 7.35 9.75
CA ASP A 69 4.55 8.15 10.96
C ASP A 69 4.17 9.61 10.67
N GLN A 70 4.64 10.17 9.54
CA GLN A 70 4.35 11.55 9.14
C GLN A 70 3.14 11.68 8.21
N VAL A 71 2.61 10.55 7.74
CA VAL A 71 1.47 10.51 6.83
C VAL A 71 0.19 10.77 7.63
N LYS A 72 -0.62 11.72 7.18
CA LYS A 72 -1.88 12.06 7.85
C LYS A 72 -3.02 11.24 7.25
N GLU A 73 -3.96 10.89 8.11
CA GLU A 73 -5.25 10.34 7.70
C GLU A 73 -6.02 11.34 6.83
N ASP A 74 -6.84 10.79 5.92
CA ASP A 74 -7.63 11.54 4.92
C ASP A 74 -6.79 12.50 4.07
N GLN A 75 -5.49 12.28 3.98
CA GLN A 75 -4.62 13.13 3.18
C GLN A 75 -4.86 12.87 1.69
N LEU A 76 -5.18 13.96 0.97
CA LEU A 76 -5.37 13.95 -0.47
C LEU A 76 -4.04 14.20 -1.20
N ILE A 77 -3.67 13.23 -2.02
CA ILE A 77 -2.54 13.29 -2.94
C ILE A 77 -3.10 13.55 -4.34
N THR A 78 -3.10 14.80 -4.77
CA THR A 78 -3.48 15.16 -6.14
C THR A 78 -2.55 14.46 -7.13
N LEU A 79 -3.13 13.80 -8.12
CA LEU A 79 -2.37 13.07 -9.13
C LEU A 79 -1.93 14.02 -10.24
N SER A 80 -0.72 13.80 -10.73
CA SER A 80 -0.25 14.39 -11.98
C SER A 80 -1.03 13.85 -13.18
N ALA A 81 -0.90 14.49 -14.35
CA ALA A 81 -1.50 13.97 -15.58
C ALA A 81 -1.04 12.54 -15.89
N GLU A 82 0.22 12.20 -15.55
CA GLU A 82 0.77 10.86 -15.69
C GLU A 82 0.16 9.89 -14.67
N GLY A 83 0.05 10.30 -13.39
CA GLY A 83 -0.63 9.53 -12.35
C GLY A 83 -2.08 9.20 -12.70
N LEU A 84 -2.83 10.17 -13.23
CA LEU A 84 -4.21 9.97 -13.69
C LEU A 84 -4.30 9.01 -14.86
N ALA A 85 -3.46 9.18 -15.89
CA ALA A 85 -3.41 8.27 -17.03
C ALA A 85 -3.09 6.85 -16.57
N TYR A 86 -2.18 6.71 -15.60
CA TYR A 86 -1.80 5.44 -15.02
C TYR A 86 -2.97 4.76 -14.27
N VAL A 87 -3.65 5.47 -13.36
CA VAL A 87 -4.79 4.92 -12.61
C VAL A 87 -5.96 4.57 -13.52
N ARG A 88 -6.26 5.42 -14.51
CA ARG A 88 -7.32 5.15 -15.50
C ARG A 88 -7.01 3.88 -16.28
N ARG A 89 -5.78 3.73 -16.78
CA ARG A 89 -5.35 2.52 -17.46
C ARG A 89 -5.49 1.28 -16.57
N LEU A 90 -5.10 1.34 -15.30
CA LEU A 90 -5.26 0.22 -14.37
C LEU A 90 -6.74 -0.13 -14.15
N THR A 91 -7.58 0.89 -13.98
CA THR A 91 -9.02 0.72 -13.71
C THR A 91 -9.78 0.18 -14.92
N GLU A 92 -9.43 0.60 -16.13
CA GLU A 92 -10.06 0.16 -17.38
C GLU A 92 -9.65 -1.27 -17.78
N ASN A 93 -8.52 -1.76 -17.25
CA ASN A 93 -7.94 -3.06 -17.60
C ASN A 93 -7.75 -3.95 -16.36
N LEU A 94 -8.65 -3.84 -15.36
CA LEU A 94 -8.53 -4.54 -14.07
C LEU A 94 -8.37 -6.07 -14.19
N ASP A 95 -8.90 -6.66 -15.26
CA ASP A 95 -8.81 -8.08 -15.57
C ASP A 95 -7.45 -8.52 -16.14
N GLN A 96 -6.70 -7.56 -16.70
CA GLN A 96 -5.41 -7.78 -17.37
C GLN A 96 -4.22 -7.32 -16.52
N VAL A 97 -4.45 -6.54 -15.46
CA VAL A 97 -3.38 -6.06 -14.58
C VAL A 97 -3.01 -7.11 -13.54
N GLU A 98 -1.73 -7.16 -13.19
CA GLU A 98 -1.26 -7.98 -12.07
C GLU A 98 -1.92 -7.48 -10.78
N ARG A 99 -2.46 -8.41 -9.99
CA ARG A 99 -3.11 -8.09 -8.69
C ARG A 99 -2.12 -7.56 -7.64
N CYS A 100 -0.83 -7.69 -7.89
CA CYS A 100 0.26 -7.23 -7.06
C CYS A 100 1.26 -6.51 -7.97
N MET A 101 1.74 -5.34 -7.55
CA MET A 101 2.78 -4.60 -8.26
C MET A 101 4.02 -4.54 -7.38
N LEU A 102 5.17 -4.92 -7.96
CA LEU A 102 6.47 -4.73 -7.34
C LEU A 102 7.15 -3.54 -8.01
N VAL A 103 7.31 -2.46 -7.24
CA VAL A 103 7.97 -1.24 -7.70
C VAL A 103 9.38 -1.24 -7.10
N HIS A 104 10.42 -1.31 -7.93
CA HIS A 104 11.79 -1.33 -7.44
C HIS A 104 12.32 0.08 -7.16
N LYS A 105 11.83 1.06 -7.92
CA LYS A 105 12.17 2.49 -7.75
C LYS A 105 10.92 3.35 -7.84
N VAL A 106 10.85 4.40 -7.03
CA VAL A 106 9.69 5.31 -6.96
C VAL A 106 9.35 5.90 -8.32
N GLU A 107 10.36 6.24 -9.11
CA GLU A 107 10.19 6.86 -10.43
C GLU A 107 9.57 5.92 -11.47
N GLU A 108 9.50 4.61 -11.20
CA GLU A 108 8.84 3.62 -12.06
C GLU A 108 7.31 3.59 -11.86
N ASN A 109 6.82 4.26 -10.81
CA ASN A 109 5.40 4.37 -10.51
C ASN A 109 4.98 5.85 -10.38
N PRO A 110 4.15 6.36 -11.31
CA PRO A 110 3.72 7.75 -11.29
C PRO A 110 2.97 8.16 -10.01
N ILE A 111 2.16 7.26 -9.43
CA ILE A 111 1.45 7.51 -8.17
C ILE A 111 2.45 7.59 -7.00
N ALA A 112 3.42 6.68 -6.93
CA ALA A 112 4.45 6.71 -5.90
C ALA A 112 5.30 7.99 -5.98
N THR A 113 5.57 8.47 -7.19
CA THR A 113 6.24 9.75 -7.43
C THR A 113 5.40 10.92 -6.92
N ASP A 114 4.09 10.95 -7.22
CA ASP A 114 3.18 11.98 -6.71
C ASP A 114 3.10 11.97 -5.17
N MET A 115 3.08 10.77 -4.56
CA MET A 115 3.15 10.61 -3.10
C MET A 115 4.45 11.17 -2.54
N LYS A 116 5.62 10.75 -3.05
CA LYS A 116 6.93 11.27 -2.61
C LYS A 116 6.98 12.80 -2.65
N ASN A 117 6.51 13.40 -3.75
CA ASN A 117 6.51 14.85 -3.91
C ASN A 117 5.57 15.57 -2.93
N LYS A 118 4.44 14.97 -2.57
CA LYS A 118 3.42 15.61 -1.72
C LYS A 118 3.67 15.43 -0.23
N ILE A 119 4.12 14.24 0.18
CA ILE A 119 4.27 13.85 1.59
C ILE A 119 5.70 13.55 2.01
N GLY A 120 6.68 13.67 1.10
CA GLY A 120 8.08 13.41 1.43
C GLY A 120 8.37 11.94 1.74
N LEU A 121 7.51 11.03 1.26
CA LEU A 121 7.67 9.60 1.46
C LEU A 121 8.85 9.11 0.60
N ASP A 122 9.98 8.83 1.24
CA ASP A 122 11.16 8.28 0.58
C ASP A 122 11.08 6.75 0.60
N LEU A 123 10.28 6.22 -0.34
CA LEU A 123 10.11 4.78 -0.59
C LEU A 123 11.34 4.16 -1.27
#